data_AF-B4U1V0-F1
#
_entry.id   AF-B4U1V0-F1
#
_cell.length_a   1.000
_cell.length_b   1.000
_cell.length_c   1.000
_cell.angle_alpha   90.00
_cell.angle_beta   90.00
_cell.angle_gamma   90.00
#
_symmetry.space_group_name_H-M   'P 1'
#
loop_
_entity.id
_entity.type
_entity.pdbx_description
1 polymer ?
#
loop_
_entity_poly.entity_id
_entity_poly.type
_entity_poly.pdbx_seq_one_letter_code
_entity_poly.pdbx_strand_id
1 'polypeptide(L)'
;MTVQTMLYQHFQPDEHPFIERMLDLIARVEANYLLEVTDFLNPREVTILKGLVAATNLQCFSSTDYYPSEYGRVIVAPDYYCLDKADFDLALIEVTYNAKFNQLTHAQILGTLINELGIKRALLGDIFVEIGHAQVMINRQLLSYCLGTIAKIARARVKLKEIDLDQLLNLTANQQVPTDIMVSSLRVDRLIATVLSNLEIRR
;
A
#
# COMPACT_ATOMS: atom_id res chain seq x y z
N MET A 1 9.93 -3.43 -35.47
CA MET A 1 9.72 -3.95 -34.09
C MET A 1 9.76 -2.74 -33.17
N THR A 2 8.62 -2.39 -32.58
CA THR A 2 8.46 -1.14 -31.82
C THR A 2 9.02 -1.31 -30.40
N VAL A 3 9.51 -0.22 -29.80
CA VAL A 3 10.07 -0.19 -28.43
C VAL A 3 9.12 -0.82 -27.39
N GLN A 4 7.81 -0.74 -27.62
CA GLN A 4 6.79 -1.44 -26.83
C GLN A 4 7.05 -2.95 -26.69
N THR A 5 7.49 -3.64 -27.74
CA THR A 5 7.68 -5.10 -27.70
C THR A 5 8.85 -5.54 -26.80
N MET A 6 9.84 -4.67 -26.57
CA MET A 6 11.00 -5.00 -25.70
C MET A 6 10.70 -4.83 -24.20
N LEU A 7 9.76 -3.95 -23.83
CA LEU A 7 9.29 -3.83 -22.45
C LEU A 7 8.51 -5.08 -22.01
N TYR A 8 7.64 -5.62 -22.86
CA TYR A 8 6.81 -6.79 -22.53
C TYR A 8 7.58 -8.09 -22.25
N GLN A 9 8.75 -8.30 -22.85
CA GLN A 9 9.50 -9.56 -22.70
C GLN A 9 10.11 -9.80 -21.32
N HIS A 10 10.06 -8.82 -20.41
CA HIS A 10 10.63 -8.91 -19.06
C HIS A 10 9.57 -9.06 -17.95
N PHE A 11 8.29 -9.08 -18.31
CA PHE A 11 7.19 -9.14 -17.35
C PHE A 11 6.57 -10.53 -17.26
N GLN A 12 6.20 -10.92 -16.04
CA GLN A 12 5.52 -12.18 -15.80
C GLN A 12 4.08 -12.11 -16.35
N PRO A 13 3.49 -13.23 -16.80
CA PRO A 13 2.12 -13.25 -17.33
C PRO A 13 1.08 -12.60 -16.41
N ASP A 14 1.24 -12.80 -15.10
CA ASP A 14 0.34 -12.25 -14.08
C ASP A 14 0.42 -10.71 -13.96
N GLU A 15 1.45 -10.08 -14.52
CA GLU A 15 1.65 -8.62 -14.51
C GLU A 15 0.94 -7.93 -15.70
N HIS A 16 0.53 -8.68 -16.74
CA HIS A 16 -0.08 -8.08 -17.94
C HIS A 16 -1.33 -7.24 -17.68
N PRO A 17 -2.32 -7.68 -16.87
CA PRO A 17 -3.51 -6.87 -16.60
C PRO A 17 -3.18 -5.52 -15.93
N PHE A 18 -2.16 -5.52 -15.08
CA PHE A 18 -1.67 -4.30 -14.45
C PHE A 18 -1.02 -3.37 -15.48
N ILE A 19 -0.15 -3.92 -16.34
CA ILE A 19 0.56 -3.16 -17.39
C ILE A 19 -0.44 -2.53 -18.36
N GLU A 20 -1.43 -3.27 -18.84
CA GLU A 20 -2.48 -2.75 -19.72
C GLU A 20 -3.19 -1.55 -19.08
N ARG A 21 -3.62 -1.70 -17.81
CA ARG A 21 -4.26 -0.61 -17.06
C ARG A 21 -3.37 0.63 -16.92
N MET A 22 -2.06 0.44 -16.75
CA MET A 22 -1.10 1.53 -16.61
C MET A 22 -0.80 2.21 -17.95
N LEU A 23 -0.74 1.47 -19.05
CA LEU A 23 -0.63 2.04 -20.38
C LEU A 23 -1.87 2.88 -20.75
N ASP A 24 -3.06 2.42 -20.37
CA ASP A 24 -4.28 3.20 -20.53
C ASP A 24 -4.24 4.50 -19.70
N LEU A 25 -3.72 4.44 -18.48
CA LEU A 25 -3.53 5.62 -17.62
C LEU A 25 -2.56 6.62 -18.26
N ILE A 26 -1.41 6.14 -18.73
CA ILE A 26 -0.41 6.95 -19.44
C ILE A 26 -1.05 7.63 -20.65
N ALA A 27 -1.77 6.87 -21.49
CA ALA A 27 -2.42 7.40 -22.68
C ALA A 27 -3.46 8.49 -22.34
N ARG A 28 -4.20 8.36 -21.22
CA ARG A 28 -5.13 9.40 -20.77
C ARG A 28 -4.42 10.66 -20.29
N VAL A 29 -3.29 10.53 -19.58
CA VAL A 29 -2.47 11.68 -19.18
C VAL A 29 -1.91 12.40 -20.41
N GLU A 30 -1.42 11.66 -21.41
CA GLU A 30 -0.94 12.25 -22.68
C GLU A 30 -2.06 12.95 -23.46
N ALA A 31 -3.24 12.34 -23.54
CA ALA A 31 -4.36 12.86 -24.33
C ALA A 31 -5.03 14.08 -23.68
N ASN A 32 -5.18 14.08 -22.35
CA ASN A 32 -5.88 15.13 -21.63
C ASN A 32 -4.94 16.20 -21.08
N TYR A 33 -3.64 15.93 -21.03
CA TYR A 33 -2.62 16.82 -20.49
C TYR A 33 -2.90 17.24 -19.03
N LEU A 34 -3.46 16.30 -18.26
CA LEU A 34 -3.81 16.42 -16.83
C LEU A 34 -3.17 15.26 -16.05
N LEU A 35 -2.82 15.51 -14.80
CA LEU A 35 -2.27 14.47 -13.92
C LEU A 35 -3.33 13.41 -13.60
N GLU A 36 -2.88 12.16 -13.39
CA GLU A 36 -3.68 11.09 -12.79
C GLU A 36 -2.93 10.47 -11.60
N VAL A 37 -3.68 10.02 -10.60
CA VAL A 37 -3.14 9.41 -9.37
C VAL A 37 -3.68 8.00 -9.25
N THR A 38 -2.80 7.03 -9.06
CA THR A 38 -3.20 5.62 -8.94
C THR A 38 -3.92 5.35 -7.61
N ASP A 39 -4.58 4.20 -7.54
CA ASP A 39 -4.83 3.51 -6.27
C ASP A 39 -3.50 3.13 -5.57
N PHE A 40 -3.54 2.54 -4.39
CA PHE A 40 -2.33 1.98 -3.76
C PHE A 40 -1.78 0.83 -4.60
N LEU A 41 -0.52 0.96 -4.96
CA LEU A 41 0.29 -0.02 -5.68
C LEU A 41 1.26 -0.68 -4.73
N ASN A 42 1.53 -1.97 -4.95
CA ASN A 42 2.60 -2.67 -4.25
C ASN A 42 3.99 -2.25 -4.81
N PRO A 43 5.11 -2.59 -4.13
CA PRO A 43 6.46 -2.18 -4.57
C PRO A 43 6.81 -2.59 -6.01
N ARG A 44 6.34 -3.76 -6.44
CA ARG A 44 6.58 -4.28 -7.80
C ARG A 44 5.79 -3.50 -8.84
N GLU A 45 4.52 -3.19 -8.56
CA GLU A 45 3.65 -2.37 -9.40
C GLU A 45 4.18 -0.93 -9.55
N VAL A 46 4.67 -0.32 -8.47
CA VAL A 46 5.33 1.00 -8.51
C VAL A 46 6.54 0.96 -9.44
N THR A 47 7.38 -0.09 -9.33
CA THR A 47 8.56 -0.26 -10.18
C THR A 47 8.19 -0.40 -11.65
N ILE A 48 7.16 -1.19 -11.96
CA ILE A 48 6.65 -1.36 -13.32
C ILE A 48 6.18 -0.02 -13.88
N LEU A 49 5.32 0.71 -13.15
CA LEU A 49 4.78 1.99 -13.62
C LEU A 49 5.88 3.02 -13.84
N LYS A 50 6.86 3.14 -12.93
CA LYS A 50 8.04 4.00 -13.13
C LYS A 50 8.78 3.65 -14.43
N GLY A 51 8.98 2.37 -14.72
CA GLY A 51 9.60 1.90 -15.96
C GLY A 51 8.80 2.22 -17.22
N LEU A 52 7.46 2.09 -17.17
CA LEU A 52 6.59 2.44 -18.29
C LEU A 52 6.61 3.95 -18.58
N VAL A 53 6.50 4.78 -17.54
CA VAL A 53 6.51 6.26 -17.70
C VAL A 53 7.87 6.76 -18.17
N ALA A 54 8.98 6.13 -17.76
CA ALA A 54 10.32 6.51 -18.20
C ALA A 54 10.55 6.38 -19.71
N ALA A 55 9.70 5.64 -20.44
CA ALA A 55 9.72 5.55 -21.90
C ALA A 55 8.91 6.67 -22.60
N THR A 56 8.37 7.61 -21.84
CA THR A 56 7.52 8.72 -22.30
C THR A 56 8.14 10.07 -21.93
N ASN A 57 7.48 11.17 -22.30
CA ASN A 57 7.85 12.54 -21.85
C ASN A 57 7.11 12.97 -20.56
N LEU A 58 6.39 12.06 -19.91
CA LEU A 58 5.66 12.34 -18.68
C LEU A 58 6.56 12.22 -17.45
N GLN A 59 6.12 12.84 -16.37
CA GLN A 59 6.70 12.74 -15.04
C GLN A 59 6.00 11.67 -14.21
N CYS A 60 6.74 11.08 -13.26
CA CYS A 60 6.25 10.05 -12.36
C CYS A 60 6.77 10.31 -10.94
N PHE A 61 5.86 10.39 -9.97
CA PHE A 61 6.20 10.59 -8.56
C PHE A 61 5.54 9.51 -7.71
N SER A 62 6.30 8.85 -6.82
CA SER A 62 5.72 7.87 -5.88
C SER A 62 5.65 8.45 -4.48
N SER A 63 4.53 8.25 -3.80
CA SER A 63 4.39 8.61 -2.38
C SER A 63 5.40 7.87 -1.48
N THR A 64 5.83 6.67 -1.86
CA THR A 64 6.89 5.93 -1.13
C THR A 64 8.24 6.62 -1.14
N ASP A 65 8.46 7.58 -2.06
CA ASP A 65 9.69 8.38 -2.11
C ASP A 65 9.68 9.47 -1.01
N TYR A 66 8.53 9.68 -0.36
CA TYR A 66 8.31 10.74 0.64
C TYR A 66 7.83 10.22 2.00
N TYR A 67 7.15 9.07 2.02
CA TYR A 67 6.63 8.44 3.23
C TYR A 67 7.15 7.00 3.34
N PRO A 68 7.56 6.55 4.53
CA PRO A 68 8.12 5.21 4.74
C PRO A 68 7.01 4.13 4.73
N SER A 69 6.47 3.82 3.55
CA SER A 69 5.45 2.79 3.32
C SER A 69 5.86 1.79 2.24
N GLU A 70 5.36 0.55 2.34
CA GLU A 70 5.54 -0.49 1.31
C GLU A 70 4.59 -0.25 0.14
N TYR A 71 3.31 0.04 0.41
CA TYR A 71 2.34 0.39 -0.62
C TYR A 71 2.31 1.90 -0.83
N GLY A 72 2.23 2.34 -2.08
CA GLY A 72 2.21 3.74 -2.43
C GLY A 72 1.27 4.07 -3.57
N ARG A 73 0.79 5.29 -3.58
CA ARG A 73 0.12 5.91 -4.72
C ARG A 73 1.14 6.62 -5.60
N VAL A 74 0.93 6.58 -6.91
CA VAL A 74 1.82 7.15 -7.91
C VAL A 74 1.07 8.21 -8.70
N ILE A 75 1.69 9.37 -8.88
CA ILE A 75 1.23 10.43 -9.75
C ILE A 75 1.93 10.27 -11.10
N VAL A 76 1.16 10.24 -12.18
CA VAL A 76 1.65 10.38 -13.54
C VAL A 76 1.15 11.71 -14.08
N ALA A 77 2.05 12.57 -14.53
CA ALA A 77 1.72 13.95 -14.87
C ALA A 77 2.50 14.45 -16.09
N PRO A 78 2.02 15.50 -16.77
CA PRO A 78 2.80 16.18 -17.81
C PRO A 78 4.09 16.82 -17.29
N ASP A 79 4.96 17.21 -18.21
CA ASP A 79 6.28 17.81 -17.94
C ASP A 79 6.25 19.18 -17.24
N TYR A 80 5.15 19.92 -17.32
CA TYR A 80 4.98 21.19 -16.61
C TYR A 80 4.64 21.02 -15.12
N TYR A 81 4.20 19.84 -14.70
CA TYR A 81 3.71 19.64 -13.34
C TYR A 81 4.85 19.81 -12.33
N CYS A 82 4.52 20.43 -11.20
CA CYS A 82 5.39 20.58 -10.06
C CYS A 82 4.74 19.86 -8.90
N LEU A 83 5.47 18.92 -8.28
CA LEU A 83 4.91 18.07 -7.25
C LEU A 83 4.37 18.87 -6.06
N ASP A 84 3.08 18.68 -5.77
CA ASP A 84 2.48 18.90 -4.46
C ASP A 84 2.21 17.55 -3.80
N LYS A 85 2.76 17.32 -2.60
CA LYS A 85 2.55 16.06 -1.87
C LYS A 85 1.08 15.83 -1.50
N ALA A 86 0.26 16.89 -1.43
CA ALA A 86 -1.17 16.76 -1.18
C ALA A 86 -1.89 16.03 -2.33
N ASP A 87 -1.38 16.10 -3.56
CA ASP A 87 -1.97 15.47 -4.75
C ASP A 87 -1.87 13.94 -4.71
N PHE A 88 -1.06 13.35 -3.82
CA PHE A 88 -1.13 11.91 -3.56
C PHE A 88 -2.46 11.48 -2.94
N ASP A 89 -3.28 12.43 -2.46
CA ASP A 89 -4.58 12.18 -1.83
C ASP A 89 -4.47 11.10 -0.73
N LEU A 90 -3.46 11.23 0.13
CA LEU A 90 -3.23 10.32 1.25
C LEU A 90 -3.79 10.92 2.54
N ALA A 91 -4.39 10.07 3.37
CA ALA A 91 -4.72 10.38 4.76
C ALA A 91 -4.23 9.26 5.68
N LEU A 92 -3.80 9.65 6.88
CA LEU A 92 -3.37 8.73 7.94
C LEU A 92 -4.38 8.74 9.07
N ILE A 93 -4.94 7.57 9.36
CA ILE A 93 -5.89 7.40 10.46
C ILE A 93 -5.18 6.72 11.62
N GLU A 94 -5.23 7.34 12.80
CA GLU A 94 -4.93 6.66 14.06
C GLU A 94 -6.18 5.96 14.59
N VAL A 95 -6.02 4.70 14.98
CA VAL A 95 -7.03 3.85 15.60
C VAL A 95 -6.58 3.54 17.04
N THR A 96 -7.36 3.95 18.04
CA THR A 96 -7.09 3.65 19.45
C THR A 96 -8.14 2.74 20.06
N TYR A 97 -7.72 1.81 20.91
CA TYR A 97 -8.60 0.86 21.58
C TYR A 97 -8.05 0.42 22.94
N ASN A 98 -8.90 -0.15 23.78
CA ASN A 98 -8.48 -0.62 25.11
C ASN A 98 -7.69 -1.94 25.00
N ALA A 99 -6.36 -1.83 25.11
CA ALA A 99 -5.39 -2.93 25.04
C ALA A 99 -5.59 -4.00 26.12
N LYS A 100 -6.19 -3.67 27.27
CA LYS A 100 -6.38 -4.64 28.38
C LYS A 100 -7.29 -5.80 27.99
N PHE A 101 -8.21 -5.58 27.05
CA PHE A 101 -9.25 -6.54 26.68
C PHE A 101 -9.20 -6.95 25.21
N ASN A 102 -8.48 -6.19 24.39
CA ASN A 102 -8.42 -6.40 22.95
C ASN A 102 -6.99 -6.20 22.47
N GLN A 103 -6.56 -7.05 21.57
CA GLN A 103 -5.40 -6.80 20.71
C GLN A 103 -5.90 -6.96 19.28
N LEU A 104 -5.89 -5.87 18.53
CA LEU A 104 -6.28 -5.92 17.13
C LEU A 104 -5.12 -6.50 16.31
N THR A 105 -5.44 -7.19 15.23
CA THR A 105 -4.46 -7.64 14.24
C THR A 105 -4.65 -6.87 12.94
N HIS A 106 -3.60 -6.85 12.11
CA HIS A 106 -3.66 -6.30 10.76
C HIS A 106 -4.88 -6.82 9.96
N ALA A 107 -5.09 -8.14 9.98
CA ALA A 107 -6.19 -8.77 9.25
C ALA A 107 -7.58 -8.34 9.76
N GLN A 108 -7.74 -8.12 11.07
CA GLN A 108 -9.01 -7.65 11.63
C GLN A 108 -9.34 -6.22 11.20
N ILE A 109 -8.33 -5.33 11.21
CA ILE A 109 -8.49 -3.95 10.76
C ILE A 109 -8.83 -3.93 9.28
N LEU A 110 -8.01 -4.59 8.44
CA LEU A 110 -8.22 -4.64 6.99
C LEU A 110 -9.60 -5.20 6.63
N GLY A 111 -9.96 -6.36 7.21
CA GLY A 111 -11.23 -7.01 6.93
C GLY A 111 -12.43 -6.16 7.35
N THR A 112 -12.35 -5.47 8.49
CA THR A 112 -13.42 -4.55 8.91
C THR A 112 -13.54 -3.37 7.95
N LEU A 113 -12.43 -2.73 7.58
CA LEU A 113 -12.47 -1.57 6.67
C LEU A 113 -13.03 -1.95 5.29
N ILE A 114 -12.63 -3.09 4.73
CA ILE A 114 -13.16 -3.57 3.45
C ILE A 114 -14.66 -3.83 3.54
N ASN A 115 -15.11 -4.56 4.57
CA ASN A 115 -16.49 -5.00 4.68
C ASN A 115 -17.45 -3.86 5.05
N GLU A 116 -17.10 -3.06 6.06
CA GLU A 116 -17.98 -2.00 6.58
C GLU A 116 -18.02 -0.79 5.63
N LEU A 117 -16.92 -0.50 4.92
CA LEU A 117 -16.90 0.59 3.95
C LEU A 117 -17.32 0.15 2.54
N GLY A 118 -17.38 -1.16 2.27
CA GLY A 118 -17.71 -1.69 0.94
C GLY A 118 -16.67 -1.33 -0.13
N ILE A 119 -15.39 -1.25 0.25
CA ILE A 119 -14.29 -0.78 -0.61
C ILE A 119 -13.37 -1.91 -1.06
N LYS A 120 -12.64 -1.69 -2.15
CA LYS A 120 -11.56 -2.58 -2.60
C LYS A 120 -10.32 -2.40 -1.72
N ARG A 121 -9.51 -3.46 -1.56
CA ARG A 121 -8.18 -3.38 -0.90
C ARG A 121 -7.36 -2.24 -1.51
N ALA A 122 -7.32 -2.10 -2.84
CA ALA A 122 -6.48 -1.10 -3.50
C ALA A 122 -6.65 0.36 -3.02
N LEU A 123 -7.74 0.69 -2.29
CA LEU A 123 -7.96 2.02 -1.69
C LEU A 123 -7.35 2.18 -0.28
N LEU A 124 -6.80 1.12 0.28
CA LEU A 124 -6.13 1.06 1.58
C LEU A 124 -4.64 0.81 1.35
N GLY A 125 -3.79 1.54 2.06
CA GLY A 125 -2.34 1.37 2.09
C GLY A 125 -1.91 0.48 3.24
N ASP A 126 -0.77 0.82 3.83
CA ASP A 126 -0.19 0.10 4.95
C ASP A 126 -1.05 0.24 6.22
N ILE A 127 -1.05 -0.83 7.02
CA ILE A 127 -1.68 -0.86 8.34
C ILE A 127 -0.59 -1.23 9.35
N PHE A 128 -0.30 -0.31 10.26
CA PHE A 128 0.62 -0.50 11.36
C PHE A 128 -0.15 -0.81 12.62
N VAL A 129 0.27 -1.83 13.37
CA VAL A 129 -0.44 -2.26 14.59
C VAL A 129 0.54 -2.39 15.73
N GLU A 130 0.24 -1.69 16.81
CA GLU A 130 0.92 -1.79 18.10
C GLU A 130 -0.08 -2.16 19.20
N ILE A 131 0.38 -2.18 20.45
CA ILE A 131 -0.46 -2.53 21.60
C ILE A 131 -1.39 -1.35 21.92
N GLY A 132 -2.70 -1.54 21.73
CA GLY A 132 -3.72 -0.51 22.00
C GLY A 132 -3.85 0.59 20.95
N HIS A 133 -3.05 0.51 19.88
CA HIS A 133 -2.91 1.54 18.86
C HIS A 133 -2.67 0.91 17.49
N ALA A 134 -3.14 1.56 16.44
CA ALA A 134 -2.81 1.23 15.05
C ALA A 134 -2.87 2.49 14.18
N GLN A 135 -2.18 2.48 13.05
CA GLN A 135 -2.29 3.49 12.01
C GLN A 135 -2.68 2.84 10.69
N VAL A 136 -3.48 3.53 9.89
CA VAL A 136 -3.90 3.06 8.56
C VAL A 136 -3.76 4.19 7.55
N MET A 137 -3.00 3.95 6.49
CA MET A 137 -2.97 4.82 5.32
C MET A 137 -4.16 4.51 4.42
N ILE A 138 -4.87 5.55 3.98
CA ILE A 138 -6.03 5.42 3.09
C ILE A 138 -5.99 6.50 2.00
N ASN A 139 -6.80 6.29 0.95
CA ASN A 139 -7.16 7.38 0.07
C ASN A 139 -7.97 8.43 0.86
N ARG A 140 -7.53 9.68 0.82
CA ARG A 140 -8.13 10.84 1.49
C ARG A 140 -9.61 10.99 1.22
N GLN A 141 -10.08 10.63 0.03
CA GLN A 141 -11.51 10.67 -0.33
C GLN A 141 -12.38 9.76 0.56
N LEU A 142 -11.79 8.72 1.18
CA LEU A 142 -12.48 7.81 2.10
C LEU A 142 -12.48 8.29 3.55
N LEU A 143 -11.73 9.35 3.89
CA LEU A 143 -11.47 9.74 5.28
C LEU A 143 -12.77 10.03 6.05
N SER A 144 -13.58 10.97 5.58
CA SER A 144 -14.81 11.37 6.25
C SER A 144 -15.77 10.19 6.44
N TYR A 145 -15.87 9.33 5.42
CA TYR A 145 -16.72 8.14 5.47
C TYR A 145 -16.19 7.10 6.47
N CYS A 146 -14.88 6.87 6.49
CA CYS A 146 -14.23 5.97 7.43
C CYS A 146 -14.43 6.43 8.89
N LEU A 147 -14.16 7.70 9.19
CA LEU A 147 -14.31 8.27 10.53
C LEU A 147 -15.77 8.24 11.02
N GLY A 148 -16.74 8.44 10.11
CA GLY A 148 -18.17 8.41 10.43
C GLY A 148 -18.76 7.01 10.60
N THR A 149 -18.18 6.00 9.95
CA THR A 149 -18.75 4.64 9.89
C THR A 149 -18.13 3.71 10.92
N ILE A 150 -16.80 3.77 11.09
CA ILE A 150 -16.07 2.78 11.87
C ILE A 150 -16.08 3.15 13.36
N ALA A 151 -16.99 2.54 14.13
CA ALA A 151 -17.02 2.63 15.59
C ALA A 151 -16.47 1.38 16.30
N LYS A 152 -16.28 0.28 15.55
CA LYS A 152 -15.87 -1.02 16.08
C LYS A 152 -15.01 -1.76 15.06
N ILE A 153 -13.96 -2.43 15.53
CA ILE A 153 -13.15 -3.36 14.73
C ILE A 153 -13.17 -4.70 15.44
N ALA A 154 -13.59 -5.75 14.73
CA ALA A 154 -13.94 -7.05 15.33
C ALA A 154 -14.87 -6.89 16.55
N ARG A 155 -14.36 -7.17 17.76
CA ARG A 155 -15.11 -6.99 19.02
C ARG A 155 -14.77 -5.69 19.77
N ALA A 156 -13.70 -4.98 19.39
CA ALA A 156 -13.19 -3.83 20.10
C ALA A 156 -13.90 -2.55 19.64
N ARG A 157 -14.39 -1.74 20.60
CA ARG A 157 -14.75 -0.34 20.31
C ARG A 157 -13.47 0.44 20.06
N VAL A 158 -13.47 1.22 18.99
CA VAL A 158 -12.31 2.00 18.54
C VAL A 158 -12.65 3.48 18.51
N LYS A 159 -11.64 4.33 18.62
CA LYS A 159 -11.73 5.75 18.24
C LYS A 159 -10.77 5.99 17.10
N LEU A 160 -11.29 6.59 16.03
CA LEU A 160 -10.51 6.98 14.86
C LEU A 160 -10.31 8.48 14.88
N LYS A 161 -9.12 8.93 14.48
CA LYS A 161 -8.84 10.34 14.17
C LYS A 161 -7.87 10.42 13.01
N GLU A 162 -7.98 11.47 12.20
CA GLU A 162 -6.90 11.83 11.28
C GLU A 162 -5.69 12.33 12.09
N ILE A 163 -4.50 11.92 11.66
CA ILE A 163 -3.21 12.45 12.12
C ILE A 163 -2.37 12.88 10.92
N ASP A 164 -1.34 13.68 11.18
CA ASP A 164 -0.42 14.13 10.15
C ASP A 164 0.36 12.93 9.57
N LEU A 165 0.63 12.94 8.25
CA LEU A 165 1.45 11.92 7.59
C LEU A 165 2.88 11.89 8.13
N ASP A 166 3.39 12.99 8.67
CA ASP A 166 4.69 13.06 9.34
C ASP A 166 4.73 12.26 10.65
N GLN A 167 3.57 11.86 11.19
CA GLN A 167 3.45 10.97 12.36
C GLN A 167 3.39 9.49 11.97
N LEU A 168 3.56 9.15 10.68
CA LEU A 168 3.60 7.77 10.22
C LEU A 168 4.73 7.01 10.93
N LEU A 169 4.39 5.86 11.50
CA LEU A 169 5.37 5.00 12.16
C LEU A 169 6.38 4.45 11.14
N ASN A 170 7.67 4.58 11.44
CA ASN A 170 8.74 4.10 10.58
C ASN A 170 8.79 2.56 10.58
N LEU A 171 8.70 1.95 9.39
CA LEU A 171 8.98 0.52 9.16
C LEU A 171 10.38 0.10 9.70
N THR A 172 11.34 1.02 9.77
CA THR A 172 12.75 0.73 10.07
C THR A 172 13.10 0.60 11.56
N ALA A 173 12.16 0.87 12.49
CA ALA A 173 12.46 0.75 13.92
C ALA A 173 12.49 -0.71 14.42
N ASN A 174 11.91 -1.66 13.66
CA ASN A 174 12.08 -3.08 13.88
C ASN A 174 12.86 -3.66 12.70
N GLN A 175 14.18 -3.67 12.83
CA GLN A 175 15.10 -4.35 11.93
C GLN A 175 14.54 -5.71 11.49
N GLN A 176 14.14 -5.81 10.22
CA GLN A 176 14.19 -7.08 9.52
C GLN A 176 15.64 -7.51 9.53
N VAL A 177 16.04 -8.34 10.50
CA VAL A 177 17.23 -9.18 10.35
C VAL A 177 16.86 -10.14 9.22
N PRO A 178 17.51 -10.07 8.04
CA PRO A 178 17.29 -11.06 7.01
C PRO A 178 17.77 -12.38 7.59
N THR A 179 16.83 -13.25 7.94
CA THR A 179 17.18 -14.62 8.30
C THR A 179 17.36 -15.33 6.97
N ASP A 180 18.60 -15.41 6.52
CA ASP A 180 18.97 -16.15 5.33
C ASP A 180 18.77 -17.65 5.64
N ILE A 181 17.59 -18.18 5.33
CA ILE A 181 17.30 -19.60 5.50
C ILE A 181 17.59 -20.27 4.15
N MET A 182 18.82 -20.76 4.02
CA MET A 182 19.19 -21.64 2.91
C MET A 182 18.53 -23.00 3.11
N VAL A 183 17.36 -23.23 2.50
CA VAL A 183 16.68 -24.54 2.50
C VAL A 183 17.00 -25.31 1.23
N SER A 184 17.82 -26.35 1.38
CA SER A 184 18.00 -27.38 0.37
C SER A 184 16.74 -28.26 0.28
N SER A 185 16.05 -28.16 -0.86
CA SER A 185 14.89 -28.94 -1.34
C SER A 185 13.49 -28.49 -0.89
N LEU A 186 12.68 -28.13 -1.90
CA LEU A 186 11.26 -27.76 -1.82
C LEU A 186 10.39 -28.94 -1.38
N ARG A 187 9.76 -28.80 -0.21
CA ARG A 187 8.34 -29.14 -0.01
C ARG A 187 7.70 -28.04 0.86
N VAL A 188 6.76 -27.30 0.26
CA VAL A 188 6.08 -26.12 0.82
C VAL A 188 5.37 -26.43 2.14
N ASP A 189 4.97 -27.68 2.31
CA ASP A 189 4.21 -28.23 3.42
C ASP A 189 4.99 -28.27 4.76
N ARG A 190 6.31 -28.01 4.77
CA ARG A 190 7.11 -27.85 6.00
C ARG A 190 7.43 -26.40 6.38
N LEU A 191 7.32 -25.46 5.45
CA LEU A 191 7.65 -24.05 5.72
C LEU A 191 6.63 -23.41 6.68
N ILE A 192 5.35 -23.79 6.57
CA ILE A 192 4.29 -23.27 7.43
C ILE A 192 4.48 -23.71 8.89
N ALA A 193 4.97 -24.94 9.11
CA ALA A 193 5.22 -25.45 10.46
C ALA A 193 6.40 -24.75 11.15
N THR A 194 7.47 -24.44 10.43
CA THR A 194 8.65 -23.77 11.01
C THR A 194 8.40 -22.29 11.32
N VAL A 195 7.62 -21.59 10.47
CA VAL A 195 7.24 -20.19 10.75
C VAL A 195 6.30 -20.09 11.95
N LEU A 196 5.37 -21.04 12.11
CA LEU A 196 4.44 -21.05 13.25
C LEU A 196 5.11 -21.49 14.57
N SER A 197 6.04 -22.44 14.53
CA SER A 197 6.66 -22.97 15.76
C SER A 197 7.65 -22.01 16.43
N ASN A 198 8.28 -21.10 15.66
CA ASN A 198 9.24 -20.13 16.21
C ASN A 198 8.58 -18.85 16.76
N LEU A 199 7.27 -18.68 16.62
CA LEU A 199 6.50 -17.59 17.24
C LEU A 199 5.98 -17.94 18.65
N GLU A 200 6.06 -19.21 19.08
CA GLU A 200 5.60 -19.65 20.41
C GLU A 200 6.69 -19.69 21.50
N ILE A 201 7.95 -19.35 21.17
CA ILE A 201 9.05 -19.27 22.14
C ILE A 201 9.60 -17.85 22.17
N ARG A 202 8.80 -16.90 22.69
CA ARG A 202 9.23 -15.64 23.29
C ARG A 202 8.00 -14.94 23.88
N ARG A 203 7.62 -15.43 25.07
CA ARG A 203 6.83 -14.66 26.04
C ARG A 203 7.56 -13.37 26.41
#